data_AF-A0AAV8WPS9-F1
#
_entry.id   AF-A0AAV8WPS9-F1
#
_cell.length_a   1.000
_cell.length_b   1.000
_cell.length_c   1.000
_cell.angle_alpha   90.00
_cell.angle_beta   90.00
_cell.angle_gamma   90.00
#
_symmetry.space_group_name_H-M   'P 1'
#
loop_
_entity.id
_entity.type
_entity.pdbx_description
1 polymer ?
#
loop_
_entity_poly.entity_id
_entity_poly.type
_entity_poly.pdbx_seq_one_letter_code
_entity_poly.pdbx_strand_id
1 'polypeptide(L)'
;MSLDCPAALERIKEDRPITIKDDKGNTSKCIADIVSLFITIMDKLRLDIRAMDDLHPELRDLVDTMNRLSILQSDFEGKQKVAEWLATLNSMQASDELSEAQVRQLLFDLESSYASFNKVLHNAA
;
A
#
# COMPACT_ATOMS: atom_id res chain seq x y z
N MET A 1 38.79 36.47 -19.05
CA MET A 1 38.60 35.69 -17.82
C MET A 1 37.54 34.65 -18.16
N SER A 2 37.97 33.46 -18.60
CA SER A 2 37.09 32.37 -19.05
C SER A 2 36.57 31.64 -17.81
N LEU A 3 35.25 31.57 -17.64
CA LEU A 3 34.64 30.69 -16.62
C LEU A 3 34.60 29.27 -17.18
N ASP A 4 35.66 28.51 -16.91
CA ASP A 4 35.69 27.08 -17.17
C ASP A 4 34.94 26.35 -16.05
N CYS A 5 33.62 26.22 -16.21
CA CYS A 5 32.75 25.41 -15.37
C CYS A 5 32.36 24.13 -16.12
N PRO A 6 33.20 23.09 -16.14
CA PRO A 6 32.92 21.84 -16.85
C PRO A 6 31.62 21.17 -16.37
N ALA A 7 31.25 21.34 -15.09
CA ALA A 7 30.00 20.82 -14.53
C ALA A 7 28.74 21.49 -15.11
N ALA A 8 28.82 22.74 -15.57
CA ALA A 8 27.71 23.43 -16.23
C ALA A 8 27.59 23.00 -17.70
N LEU A 9 28.72 22.68 -18.35
CA LEU A 9 28.77 22.24 -19.74
C LEU A 9 28.24 20.81 -19.92
N GLU A 10 28.52 19.92 -18.97
CA GLU A 10 27.98 18.55 -18.94
C GLU A 10 26.44 18.54 -18.86
N ARG A 11 25.84 19.56 -18.24
CA ARG A 11 24.39 19.70 -18.04
C ARG A 11 23.63 20.20 -19.27
N ILE A 12 24.32 20.80 -20.24
CA ILE A 12 23.75 21.27 -21.51
C ILE A 12 23.92 20.20 -22.61
N LYS A 13 24.94 19.34 -22.51
CA LYS A 13 25.23 18.28 -23.49
C LYS A 13 24.32 17.06 -23.35
N GLU A 14 23.71 16.87 -22.19
CA GLU A 14 22.57 15.96 -22.04
C GLU A 14 21.28 16.67 -22.49
N ASP A 15 21.03 16.64 -23.80
CA ASP A 15 19.74 16.94 -24.44
C ASP A 15 18.69 15.88 -24.07
N ARG A 16 18.61 15.53 -22.79
CA ARG A 16 17.53 14.72 -22.25
C ARG A 16 16.57 15.67 -21.55
N PRO A 17 15.30 15.73 -22.00
CA PRO A 17 14.26 16.37 -21.25
C PRO A 17 14.32 15.89 -19.80
N ILE A 18 14.11 16.80 -18.84
CA ILE A 18 13.79 16.43 -17.47
C ILE A 18 12.36 15.84 -17.48
N THR A 19 12.20 14.69 -18.12
CA THR A 19 11.14 13.74 -17.86
C THR A 19 11.74 12.60 -17.06
N ILE A 20 12.51 12.93 -16.03
CA ILE A 20 12.61 12.02 -14.90
C ILE A 20 11.21 12.07 -14.32
N LYS A 21 10.38 11.09 -14.69
CA LYS A 21 9.19 10.75 -13.92
C LYS A 21 9.71 10.51 -12.51
N ASP A 22 9.55 11.48 -11.62
CA ASP A 22 9.91 11.33 -10.21
C ASP A 22 8.85 10.43 -9.58
N ASP A 23 8.89 9.14 -9.92
CA ASP A 23 8.04 8.10 -9.35
C ASP A 23 8.37 7.86 -7.87
N LYS A 24 9.48 8.42 -7.36
CA LYS A 24 9.87 8.37 -5.95
C LYS A 24 8.86 9.07 -5.05
N GLY A 25 8.42 10.29 -5.39
CA GLY A 25 7.39 11.00 -4.61
C GLY A 25 6.07 10.21 -4.54
N ASN A 26 5.65 9.62 -5.67
CA ASN A 26 4.46 8.77 -5.72
C ASN A 26 4.64 7.46 -4.91
N THR A 27 5.83 6.86 -4.96
CA THR A 27 6.16 5.63 -4.21
C THR A 27 6.11 5.87 -2.71
N SER A 28 6.76 6.93 -2.21
CA SER A 28 6.73 7.28 -0.78
C SER A 28 5.32 7.57 -0.29
N LYS A 29 4.49 8.23 -1.12
CA LYS A 29 3.08 8.45 -0.82
C LYS A 29 2.31 7.12 -0.75
N CYS A 30 2.44 6.25 -1.75
CA CYS A 30 1.80 4.92 -1.72
C CYS A 30 2.18 4.12 -0.48
N ILE A 31 3.46 4.14 -0.07
CA ILE A 31 3.92 3.45 1.12
C ILE A 31 3.24 4.00 2.37
N ALA A 32 3.21 5.32 2.53
CA ALA A 32 2.54 5.96 3.66
C ALA A 32 1.04 5.65 3.70
N ASP A 33 0.37 5.68 2.54
CA ASP A 33 -1.05 5.34 2.41
C ASP A 33 -1.30 3.88 2.83
N ILE A 34 -0.50 2.92 2.36
CA ILE A 34 -0.61 1.50 2.73
C ILE A 34 -0.45 1.30 4.24
N VAL A 35 0.58 1.90 4.84
CA VAL A 35 0.82 1.81 6.30
C VAL A 35 -0.37 2.38 7.07
N SER A 36 -0.87 3.54 6.66
CA SER A 36 -2.03 4.20 7.27
C SER A 36 -3.28 3.32 7.18
N LEU A 37 -3.56 2.73 6.02
CA LEU A 37 -4.73 1.87 5.79
C LEU A 37 -4.66 0.59 6.62
N PHE A 38 -3.50 -0.07 6.71
CA PHE A 38 -3.32 -1.23 7.60
C PHE A 38 -3.68 -0.88 9.04
N ILE A 39 -3.12 0.21 9.57
CA ILE A 39 -3.38 0.67 10.93
C ILE A 39 -4.87 0.99 11.11
N THR A 40 -5.45 1.74 10.19
CA THR A 40 -6.86 2.15 10.23
C THR A 40 -7.81 0.95 10.30
N ILE A 41 -7.62 -0.05 9.44
CA ILE A 41 -8.48 -1.25 9.42
C ILE A 41 -8.31 -2.04 10.72
N MET A 42 -7.07 -2.24 11.18
CA MET A 42 -6.81 -2.95 12.44
C MET A 42 -7.42 -2.23 13.65
N ASP A 43 -7.34 -0.90 13.70
CA ASP A 43 -7.94 -0.12 14.78
C ASP A 43 -9.47 -0.19 14.76
N LYS A 44 -10.10 -0.09 13.58
CA LYS A 44 -11.56 -0.30 13.44
C LYS A 44 -11.98 -1.64 14.03
N LEU A 45 -11.30 -2.73 13.64
CA LEU A 45 -11.59 -4.07 14.14
C LEU A 45 -11.40 -4.20 15.67
N ARG A 46 -10.37 -3.55 16.24
CA ARG A 46 -10.13 -3.53 17.69
C ARG A 46 -11.15 -2.68 18.47
N LEU A 47 -11.80 -1.72 17.81
CA LEU A 47 -12.92 -0.93 18.33
C LEU A 47 -14.28 -1.63 18.15
N ASP A 48 -14.28 -2.90 17.74
CA ASP A 48 -15.48 -3.70 17.46
C ASP A 48 -16.33 -3.16 16.29
N ILE A 49 -15.72 -2.41 15.36
CA ILE A 49 -16.34 -2.02 14.10
C ILE A 49 -16.18 -3.17 13.10
N ARG A 50 -17.30 -3.82 12.76
CA ARG A 50 -17.30 -5.09 12.01
C ARG A 50 -18.24 -5.12 10.80
N ALA A 51 -19.03 -4.06 10.59
CA ALA A 51 -19.97 -3.99 9.49
C ALA A 51 -19.24 -3.93 8.14
N MET A 52 -19.84 -4.54 7.13
CA MET A 52 -19.28 -4.60 5.77
C MET A 52 -19.03 -3.21 5.21
N ASP A 53 -20.01 -2.30 5.30
CA ASP A 53 -19.92 -0.94 4.77
C ASP A 53 -18.91 -0.06 5.52
N ASP A 54 -18.68 -0.33 6.80
CA ASP A 54 -17.64 0.32 7.60
C ASP A 54 -16.22 -0.16 7.27
N LEU A 55 -16.03 -1.41 6.82
CA LEU A 55 -14.70 -1.99 6.57
C LEU A 55 -14.29 -2.03 5.10
N HIS A 56 -15.27 -2.15 4.20
CA HIS A 56 -15.06 -2.33 2.77
C HIS A 56 -14.27 -1.18 2.10
N PRO A 57 -14.57 0.10 2.37
CA PRO A 57 -13.87 1.20 1.70
C PRO A 57 -12.36 1.19 1.94
N GLU A 58 -11.91 0.95 3.18
CA GLU A 58 -10.49 0.92 3.52
C GLU A 58 -9.80 -0.34 2.99
N LEU A 59 -10.44 -1.51 3.06
CA LEU A 59 -9.88 -2.74 2.47
C LEU A 59 -9.74 -2.61 0.95
N ARG A 60 -10.71 -1.97 0.30
CA ARG A 60 -10.66 -1.70 -1.14
C ARG A 60 -9.49 -0.79 -1.51
N ASP A 61 -9.35 0.33 -0.80
CA ASP A 61 -8.28 1.28 -1.04
C ASP A 61 -6.90 0.68 -0.74
N LEU A 62 -6.80 -0.20 0.26
CA LEU A 62 -5.58 -0.93 0.57
C LEU A 62 -5.17 -1.83 -0.61
N VAL A 63 -6.09 -2.64 -1.14
CA VAL A 63 -5.81 -3.49 -2.32
C VAL A 63 -5.39 -2.65 -3.53
N ASP A 64 -6.13 -1.58 -3.83
CA ASP A 64 -5.86 -0.73 -4.98
C ASP A 64 -4.51 0.01 -4.86
N THR A 65 -4.16 0.46 -3.64
CA THR A 65 -2.87 1.12 -3.38
C THR A 65 -1.71 0.12 -3.41
N MET A 66 -1.89 -1.10 -2.88
CA MET A 66 -0.89 -2.18 -3.02
C MET A 66 -0.67 -2.57 -4.48
N ASN A 67 -1.72 -2.57 -5.31
CA ASN A 67 -1.62 -2.85 -6.75
C ASN A 67 -0.82 -1.79 -7.52
N ARG A 68 -0.88 -0.53 -7.08
CA ARG A 68 -0.12 0.59 -7.68
C ARG A 68 1.36 0.57 -7.31
N LEU A 69 1.71 -0.06 -6.19
CA LEU A 69 3.06 -0.02 -5.65
C LEU A 69 3.97 -1.04 -6.37
N SER A 70 4.73 -0.57 -7.36
CA SER A 70 5.53 -1.44 -8.26
C SER A 70 6.65 -2.24 -7.59
N ILE A 71 7.07 -1.86 -6.39
CA ILE A 71 8.06 -2.61 -5.59
C ILE A 71 7.48 -3.91 -5.01
N LEU A 72 6.15 -4.02 -4.91
CA LEU A 72 5.49 -5.26 -4.53
C LEU A 72 5.43 -6.19 -5.73
N GLN A 73 5.98 -7.39 -5.55
CA GLN A 73 5.88 -8.45 -6.55
C GLN A 73 4.40 -8.86 -6.72
N SER A 74 4.05 -9.33 -7.92
CA SER A 74 2.67 -9.67 -8.27
C SER A 74 2.10 -10.81 -7.40
N ASP A 75 2.99 -11.69 -6.94
CA ASP A 75 2.78 -12.84 -6.07
C ASP A 75 3.01 -12.54 -4.58
N PHE A 76 3.09 -11.26 -4.19
CA PHE A 76 3.22 -10.89 -2.79
C PHE A 76 2.04 -11.42 -1.96
N GLU A 77 2.32 -12.36 -1.06
CA GLU A 77 1.32 -13.07 -0.26
C GLU A 77 0.37 -12.12 0.48
N GLY A 78 0.89 -11.02 1.04
CA GLY A 78 0.07 -10.05 1.76
C GLY A 78 -0.99 -9.39 0.89
N LYS A 79 -0.71 -9.19 -0.41
CA LYS A 79 -1.69 -8.66 -1.37
C LYS A 79 -2.80 -9.67 -1.64
N GLN A 80 -2.44 -10.96 -1.75
CA GLN A 80 -3.42 -12.03 -1.95
C GLN A 80 -4.38 -12.13 -0.75
N LYS A 81 -3.85 -12.16 0.48
CA LYS A 81 -4.66 -12.24 1.71
C LYS A 81 -5.65 -11.08 1.83
N VAL A 82 -5.20 -9.84 1.62
CA VAL A 82 -6.08 -8.67 1.68
C VAL A 82 -7.16 -8.74 0.59
N ALA A 83 -6.82 -9.21 -0.62
CA ALA A 83 -7.79 -9.38 -1.70
C ALA A 83 -8.84 -10.47 -1.40
N GLU A 84 -8.47 -11.57 -0.74
CA GLU A 84 -9.40 -12.62 -0.30
C GLU A 84 -10.41 -12.09 0.74
N TRP A 85 -9.96 -11.23 1.65
CA TRP A 85 -10.84 -10.57 2.61
C TRP A 85 -11.78 -9.56 1.95
N LEU A 86 -11.29 -8.78 0.98
CA LEU A 86 -12.14 -7.90 0.19
C LEU A 86 -13.20 -8.70 -0.60
N ALA A 87 -12.82 -9.84 -1.17
CA ALA A 87 -13.76 -10.73 -1.85
C ALA A 87 -14.84 -11.28 -0.90
N THR A 88 -14.46 -11.60 0.33
CA THR A 88 -15.41 -12.00 1.39
C THR A 88 -16.41 -10.88 1.66
N LEU A 89 -15.95 -9.63 1.86
CA LEU A 89 -16.84 -8.49 2.08
C LEU A 89 -17.73 -8.18 0.87
N ASN A 90 -17.24 -8.36 -0.36
CA ASN A 90 -18.06 -8.18 -1.57
C ASN A 90 -19.25 -9.15 -1.67
N SER A 91 -19.20 -10.28 -0.95
CA SER A 91 -20.27 -11.27 -0.92
C SER A 91 -21.32 -11.01 0.17
N MET A 92 -21.09 -10.00 1.01
CA MET A 92 -21.94 -9.62 2.14
C MET A 92 -22.84 -8.43 1.79
N GLN A 93 -23.96 -8.27 2.49
CA GLN A 93 -24.75 -7.04 2.45
C GLN A 93 -24.06 -5.95 3.28
N ALA A 94 -24.35 -4.68 2.96
CA ALA A 94 -23.78 -3.54 3.68
C ALA A 94 -23.96 -3.64 5.21
N SER A 95 -25.13 -4.11 5.67
CA SER A 95 -25.46 -4.26 7.08
C SER A 95 -24.93 -5.54 7.74
N ASP A 96 -24.33 -6.46 6.98
CA ASP A 96 -23.82 -7.70 7.55
C ASP A 96 -22.52 -7.41 8.30
N GLU A 97 -22.30 -8.10 9.43
CA GLU A 97 -21.10 -7.98 10.24
C GLU A 97 -20.21 -9.22 10.13
N LEU A 98 -18.89 -9.02 10.22
CA LEU A 98 -17.96 -10.12 10.46
C LEU A 98 -18.20 -10.73 11.85
N SER A 99 -18.19 -12.05 11.93
CA SER A 99 -18.19 -12.77 13.22
C SER A 99 -16.89 -12.52 14.00
N GLU A 100 -16.92 -12.70 15.33
CA GLU A 100 -15.71 -12.56 16.16
C GLU A 100 -14.55 -13.46 15.68
N ALA A 101 -14.86 -14.65 15.18
CA ALA A 101 -13.86 -15.56 14.63
C ALA A 101 -13.23 -15.00 13.35
N GLN A 102 -14.04 -14.42 12.44
CA GLN A 102 -13.56 -13.76 11.24
C GLN A 102 -12.73 -12.52 11.58
N VAL A 103 -13.14 -11.72 12.58
CA VAL A 103 -12.36 -10.56 13.03
C VAL A 103 -10.98 -10.96 13.54
N ARG A 104 -10.88 -12.01 14.37
CA ARG A 104 -9.58 -12.51 14.87
C ARG A 104 -8.70 -13.00 13.72
N GLN A 105 -9.28 -13.71 12.75
CA GLN A 105 -8.54 -14.20 11.59
C GLN A 105 -8.08 -13.04 10.70
N LEU A 106 -8.95 -12.06 10.43
CA LEU A 106 -8.63 -10.86 9.64
C LEU A 106 -7.52 -10.04 10.30
N LEU A 107 -7.58 -9.81 11.62
CA LEU A 107 -6.52 -9.14 12.36
C LEU A 107 -5.18 -9.87 12.21
N PHE A 108 -5.16 -11.19 12.40
CA PHE A 108 -3.94 -11.99 12.24
C PHE A 108 -3.37 -11.89 10.81
N ASP A 109 -4.23 -11.99 9.79
CA ASP A 109 -3.80 -11.91 8.40
C ASP A 109 -3.29 -10.51 8.03
N LEU A 110 -3.91 -9.44 8.55
CA LEU A 110 -3.44 -8.06 8.38
C LEU A 110 -2.10 -7.83 9.07
N GLU A 111 -1.92 -8.29 10.31
CA GLU A 111 -0.66 -8.17 11.05
C GLU A 111 0.48 -8.92 10.33
N SER A 112 0.20 -10.14 9.83
CA SER A 112 1.15 -10.93 9.06
C SER A 112 1.52 -10.27 7.73
N SER A 113 0.52 -9.73 7.01
CA SER A 113 0.69 -9.04 5.74
C SER A 113 1.49 -7.74 5.92
N TYR A 114 1.21 -6.97 6.97
CA TYR A 114 1.93 -5.75 7.34
C TYR A 114 3.39 -6.05 7.73
N ALA A 115 3.64 -7.09 8.51
CA ALA A 115 4.99 -7.51 8.86
C ALA A 115 5.79 -7.92 7.61
N SER A 116 5.17 -8.65 6.68
CA SER A 116 5.78 -9.05 5.42
C SER A 116 6.04 -7.84 4.51
N PHE A 117 5.10 -6.89 4.47
CA PHE A 117 5.24 -5.64 3.74
C PHE A 117 6.43 -4.83 4.25
N ASN A 118 6.56 -4.68 5.58
CA ASN A 118 7.70 -4.00 6.18
C ASN A 118 9.04 -4.68 5.82
N LYS A 119 9.10 -6.02 5.79
CA LYS A 119 10.31 -6.74 5.34
C LYS A 119 10.68 -6.39 3.90
N VAL A 120 9.70 -6.29 2.99
CA VAL A 120 9.95 -5.88 1.61
C VAL A 120 10.55 -4.47 1.56
N LEU A 121 9.99 -3.53 2.31
CA LEU A 121 10.51 -2.16 2.35
C LEU A 121 11.94 -2.08 2.91
N HIS A 122 12.26 -2.85 3.95
CA HIS A 122 13.61 -2.88 4.51
C HIS A 122 14.62 -3.55 3.57
N ASN A 123 14.19 -4.55 2.81
CA ASN A 123 15.07 -5.27 1.87
C ASN A 123 15.27 -4.53 0.54
N ALA A 124 14.43 -3.56 0.24
CA ALA A 124 14.51 -2.76 -0.98
C ALA A 124 15.18 -1.39 -0.79
N ALA A 125 15.53 -1.04 0.45
CA ALA A 125 16.37 0.10 0.82
C ALA A 125 17.85 -0.27 0.74
#